data_AF-A0A925TJM0-F1
#
_entry.id   AF-A0A925TJM0-F1
#
_cell.length_a   1.000
_cell.length_b   1.000
_cell.length_c   1.000
_cell.angle_alpha   90.00
_cell.angle_beta   90.00
_cell.angle_gamma   90.00
#
_symmetry.space_group_name_H-M   'P 1'
#
loop_
_entity.id
_entity.type
_entity.pdbx_description
1 polymer ?
#
loop_
_entity_poly.entity_id
_entity_poly.type
_entity_poly.pdbx_seq_one_letter_code
_entity_poly.pdbx_strand_id
1 'polypeptide(L)'
;PGYGFSENVVGYGTRLAERHDNHFHFKAGESIIVISNSGKNSSPIEVALYAKKKGVTVIALTSLEMSTTSKTVHPGGQNLHALADYTLDNLGVTGDAITEVHPGRFAGPTSTLIGATLLNLLTLEVLDWLKTHGHPLPLVTSQNIPGGMEANIELSKQYRTRLSKLIG
;
A
#
# COMPACT_ATOMS: atom_id res chain seq x y z
N PRO A 1 -15.12 3.75 14.12
CA PRO A 1 -16.50 3.23 14.02
C PRO A 1 -16.94 3.14 12.55
N GLY A 2 -16.91 1.93 12.01
CA GLY A 2 -17.20 1.67 10.60
C GLY A 2 -17.08 0.19 10.25
N TYR A 3 -16.29 -0.60 11.01
CA TYR A 3 -16.17 -2.05 10.88
C TYR A 3 -15.99 -2.55 9.42
N GLY A 4 -15.27 -1.80 8.59
CA GLY A 4 -15.08 -2.12 7.17
C GLY A 4 -16.29 -1.84 6.26
N PHE A 5 -17.36 -1.22 6.75
CA PHE A 5 -18.56 -0.89 5.94
C PHE A 5 -18.21 -0.10 4.68
N SER A 6 -17.48 1.02 4.83
CA SER A 6 -17.08 1.87 3.71
C SER A 6 -16.24 1.13 2.68
N GLU A 7 -15.43 0.15 3.10
CA GLU A 7 -14.58 -0.62 2.20
C GLU A 7 -15.38 -1.55 1.28
N ASN A 8 -16.61 -1.88 1.65
CA ASN A 8 -17.49 -2.76 0.87
C ASN A 8 -18.48 -1.99 -0.02
N VAL A 9 -18.64 -0.68 0.21
CA VAL A 9 -19.50 0.18 -0.63
C VAL A 9 -18.88 0.31 -2.01
N VAL A 10 -19.55 -0.26 -3.01
CA VAL A 10 -19.16 -0.14 -4.42
C VAL A 10 -19.16 1.33 -4.84
N GLY A 11 -18.11 1.76 -5.53
CA GLY A 11 -17.84 3.13 -5.95
C GLY A 11 -17.05 3.95 -4.93
N TYR A 12 -16.92 3.50 -3.67
CA TYR A 12 -16.16 4.24 -2.65
C TYR A 12 -14.66 4.28 -2.99
N GLY A 13 -14.07 3.13 -3.33
CA GLY A 13 -12.65 3.05 -3.69
C GLY A 13 -12.33 3.84 -4.96
N THR A 14 -13.25 3.82 -5.93
CA THR A 14 -13.14 4.61 -7.16
C THR A 14 -13.06 6.10 -6.85
N ARG A 15 -13.99 6.62 -6.03
CA ARG A 15 -13.99 8.05 -5.63
C ARG A 15 -12.77 8.43 -4.79
N LEU A 16 -12.26 7.51 -3.97
CA LEU A 16 -11.05 7.71 -3.21
C LEU A 16 -9.83 7.87 -4.15
N ALA A 17 -9.69 6.96 -5.11
CA ALA A 17 -8.62 7.00 -6.10
C ALA A 17 -8.72 8.25 -7.00
N GLU A 18 -9.92 8.60 -7.47
CA GLU A 18 -10.18 9.80 -8.26
C GLU A 18 -9.82 11.07 -7.48
N ARG A 19 -10.22 11.18 -6.20
CA ARG A 19 -9.84 12.32 -5.36
C ARG A 19 -8.33 12.43 -5.20
N HIS A 20 -7.64 11.32 -5.01
CA HIS A 20 -6.18 11.29 -4.91
C HIS A 20 -5.53 11.72 -6.23
N ASP A 21 -5.98 11.15 -7.35
CA ASP A 21 -5.50 11.48 -8.70
C ASP A 21 -5.71 12.96 -9.06
N ASN A 22 -6.86 13.53 -8.69
CA ASN A 22 -7.13 14.95 -8.92
C ASN A 22 -6.15 15.88 -8.17
N HIS A 23 -5.54 15.42 -7.08
CA HIS A 23 -4.60 16.22 -6.28
C HIS A 23 -3.13 15.94 -6.60
N PHE A 24 -2.77 14.68 -6.86
CA PHE A 24 -1.38 14.25 -7.02
C PHE A 24 -1.02 13.80 -8.45
N HIS A 25 -2.03 13.70 -9.31
CA HIS A 25 -1.93 13.30 -10.72
C HIS A 25 -1.19 11.98 -10.90
N PHE A 26 -1.92 10.87 -10.90
CA PHE A 26 -1.40 9.57 -11.30
C PHE A 26 -0.79 9.67 -12.70
N LYS A 27 0.48 9.26 -12.82
CA LYS A 27 1.18 9.25 -14.11
C LYS A 27 1.46 7.82 -14.53
N ALA A 28 1.31 7.58 -15.83
CA ALA A 28 1.72 6.31 -16.41
C ALA A 28 3.22 6.05 -16.14
N GLY A 29 3.55 4.82 -15.79
CA GLY A 29 4.92 4.43 -15.40
C GLY A 29 5.25 4.60 -13.91
N GLU A 30 4.36 5.23 -13.13
CA GLU A 30 4.46 5.22 -11.66
C GLU A 30 3.90 3.91 -11.09
N SER A 31 4.09 3.69 -9.79
CA SER A 31 3.54 2.54 -9.07
C SER A 31 2.66 2.98 -7.89
N ILE A 32 1.71 2.11 -7.56
CA ILE A 32 0.89 2.21 -6.34
C ILE A 32 0.93 0.88 -5.59
N ILE A 33 1.06 0.96 -4.27
CA ILE A 33 0.93 -0.21 -3.40
C ILE A 33 -0.46 -0.19 -2.78
N VAL A 34 -1.26 -1.22 -3.06
CA VAL A 34 -2.60 -1.40 -2.49
C VAL A 34 -2.53 -2.50 -1.43
N ILE A 35 -2.76 -2.14 -0.18
CA ILE A 35 -2.62 -3.04 0.96
C ILE A 35 -4.00 -3.55 1.38
N SER A 36 -4.21 -4.87 1.32
CA SER A 36 -5.43 -5.51 1.82
C SER A 36 -5.17 -6.97 2.11
N ASN A 37 -5.27 -7.38 3.38
CA ASN A 37 -4.87 -8.74 3.78
C ASN A 37 -5.72 -9.83 3.12
N SER A 38 -7.04 -9.65 3.04
CA SER A 38 -7.93 -10.57 2.32
C SER A 38 -8.12 -10.25 0.84
N GLY A 39 -7.79 -9.04 0.40
CA GLY A 39 -7.93 -8.61 -1.00
C GLY A 39 -9.35 -8.64 -1.58
N LYS A 40 -10.39 -8.84 -0.75
CA LYS A 40 -11.74 -9.18 -1.19
C LYS A 40 -12.74 -8.00 -1.24
N ASN A 41 -12.39 -6.90 -0.56
CA ASN A 41 -13.29 -5.76 -0.38
C ASN A 41 -13.31 -4.87 -1.64
N SER A 42 -14.46 -4.24 -1.92
CA SER A 42 -14.66 -3.39 -3.11
C SER A 42 -13.65 -2.23 -3.20
N SER A 43 -13.37 -1.55 -2.09
CA SER A 43 -12.52 -0.36 -2.08
C SER A 43 -11.09 -0.60 -2.57
N PRO A 44 -10.29 -1.54 -2.02
CA PRO A 44 -8.94 -1.79 -2.53
C PRO A 44 -8.96 -2.30 -3.99
N ILE A 45 -9.94 -3.10 -4.37
CA ILE A 45 -10.11 -3.59 -5.76
C ILE A 45 -10.34 -2.42 -6.71
N GLU A 46 -11.25 -1.49 -6.38
CA GLU A 46 -11.55 -0.33 -7.22
C GLU A 46 -10.38 0.65 -7.31
N VAL A 47 -9.61 0.84 -6.23
CA VAL A 47 -8.38 1.65 -6.26
C VAL A 47 -7.37 1.05 -7.25
N ALA A 48 -7.16 -0.27 -7.20
CA ALA A 48 -6.29 -0.97 -8.15
C ALA A 48 -6.79 -0.80 -9.60
N LEU A 49 -8.07 -1.06 -9.86
CA LEU A 49 -8.65 -0.91 -11.20
C LEU A 49 -8.54 0.52 -11.74
N TYR A 50 -8.77 1.53 -10.89
CA TYR A 50 -8.60 2.94 -11.28
C TYR A 50 -7.14 3.24 -11.64
N ALA A 51 -6.19 2.81 -10.81
CA ALA A 51 -4.76 3.01 -11.05
C ALA A 51 -4.30 2.37 -12.37
N LYS A 52 -4.73 1.13 -12.66
CA LYS A 52 -4.42 0.46 -13.94
C LYS A 52 -4.97 1.23 -15.14
N LYS A 53 -6.19 1.78 -15.04
CA LYS A 53 -6.77 2.65 -16.09
C LYS A 53 -5.92 3.90 -16.36
N LYS A 54 -5.10 4.35 -15.39
CA LYS A 54 -4.18 5.48 -15.51
C LYS A 54 -2.77 5.09 -15.95
N GLY A 55 -2.53 3.80 -16.23
CA GLY A 55 -1.21 3.28 -16.60
C GLY A 55 -0.23 3.18 -15.43
N VAL A 56 -0.73 3.21 -14.19
CA VAL A 56 0.06 3.01 -12.98
C VAL A 56 0.21 1.51 -12.71
N THR A 57 1.43 1.08 -12.40
CA THR A 57 1.72 -0.30 -11.97
C THR A 57 1.11 -0.56 -10.61
N VAL A 58 0.29 -1.60 -10.48
CA VAL A 58 -0.33 -1.99 -9.20
C VAL A 58 0.47 -3.09 -8.53
N ILE A 59 0.91 -2.81 -7.31
CA ILE A 59 1.53 -3.78 -6.41
C ILE A 59 0.54 -4.09 -5.29
N ALA A 60 0.13 -5.34 -5.13
CA ALA A 60 -0.69 -5.76 -3.99
C ALA A 60 0.19 -6.15 -2.81
N LEU A 61 -0.14 -5.70 -1.59
CA LEU A 61 0.37 -6.31 -0.36
C LEU A 61 -0.79 -7.04 0.33
N THR A 62 -0.71 -8.36 0.40
CA THR A 62 -1.83 -9.23 0.79
C THR A 62 -1.32 -10.52 1.43
N SER A 63 -2.20 -11.31 2.06
CA SER A 63 -1.93 -12.72 2.32
C SER A 63 -2.47 -13.51 1.14
N LEU A 64 -1.61 -14.19 0.36
CA LEU A 64 -2.11 -15.00 -0.76
C LEU A 64 -2.99 -16.15 -0.27
N GLU A 65 -2.68 -16.75 0.88
CA GLU A 65 -3.52 -17.79 1.50
C GLU A 65 -4.95 -17.30 1.73
N MET A 66 -5.11 -16.11 2.32
CA MET A 66 -6.43 -15.51 2.55
C MET A 66 -7.08 -15.00 1.27
N SER A 67 -6.29 -14.38 0.40
CA SER A 67 -6.78 -13.69 -0.80
C SER A 67 -7.23 -14.65 -1.90
N THR A 68 -6.69 -15.87 -1.93
CA THR A 68 -7.12 -16.92 -2.87
C THR A 68 -8.39 -17.65 -2.41
N THR A 69 -8.61 -17.75 -1.10
CA THR A 69 -9.75 -18.49 -0.52
C THR A 69 -10.95 -17.60 -0.19
N SER A 70 -10.74 -16.30 0.00
CA SER A 70 -11.79 -15.33 0.29
C SER A 70 -12.63 -15.01 -0.94
N LYS A 71 -13.94 -15.23 -0.88
CA LYS A 71 -14.85 -14.74 -1.92
C LYS A 71 -14.92 -13.20 -1.92
N THR A 72 -14.65 -12.59 -3.06
CA THR A 72 -14.80 -11.13 -3.25
C THR A 72 -16.23 -10.67 -3.02
N VAL A 73 -16.38 -9.45 -2.49
CA VAL A 73 -17.67 -8.75 -2.46
C VAL A 73 -17.81 -7.74 -3.61
N HIS A 74 -16.73 -7.51 -4.36
CA HIS A 74 -16.76 -6.60 -5.50
C HIS A 74 -17.49 -7.26 -6.69
N PRO A 75 -18.41 -6.55 -7.39
CA PRO A 75 -19.17 -7.10 -8.52
C PRO A 75 -18.31 -7.64 -9.67
N GLY A 76 -17.08 -7.15 -9.82
CA GLY A 76 -16.13 -7.61 -10.84
C GLY A 76 -15.57 -9.02 -10.63
N GLY A 77 -15.89 -9.70 -9.52
CA GLY A 77 -15.64 -11.14 -9.35
C GLY A 77 -14.19 -11.55 -9.10
N GLN A 78 -13.24 -10.62 -9.09
CA GLN A 78 -11.81 -10.88 -8.87
C GLN A 78 -11.34 -10.24 -7.56
N ASN A 79 -10.41 -10.90 -6.87
CA ASN A 79 -9.70 -10.35 -5.71
C ASN A 79 -8.51 -9.49 -6.15
N LEU A 80 -8.02 -8.66 -5.24
CA LEU A 80 -6.92 -7.73 -5.48
C LEU A 80 -5.67 -8.39 -6.09
N HIS A 81 -5.25 -9.55 -5.58
CA HIS A 81 -4.03 -10.22 -6.05
C HIS A 81 -4.11 -10.63 -7.54
N ALA A 82 -5.31 -10.97 -8.02
CA ALA A 82 -5.53 -11.36 -9.41
C ALA A 82 -5.52 -10.16 -10.37
N LEU A 83 -5.71 -8.95 -9.83
CA LEU A 83 -5.72 -7.71 -10.60
C LEU A 83 -4.36 -6.99 -10.59
N ALA A 84 -3.53 -7.24 -9.57
CA ALA A 84 -2.24 -6.60 -9.41
C ALA A 84 -1.21 -7.09 -10.45
N ASP A 85 -0.26 -6.23 -10.80
CA ASP A 85 0.85 -6.58 -11.68
C ASP A 85 1.94 -7.34 -10.91
N TYR A 86 2.13 -6.99 -9.63
CA TYR A 86 3.02 -7.68 -8.70
C TYR A 86 2.32 -7.88 -7.36
N THR A 87 2.71 -8.93 -6.63
CA THR A 87 2.20 -9.20 -5.27
C THR A 87 3.34 -9.37 -4.28
N LEU A 88 3.28 -8.61 -3.19
CA LEU A 88 4.04 -8.81 -1.96
C LEU A 88 3.18 -9.66 -1.02
N ASP A 89 3.47 -10.96 -1.00
CA ASP A 89 2.79 -11.90 -0.10
C ASP A 89 3.36 -11.77 1.32
N ASN A 90 2.51 -11.43 2.28
CA ASN A 90 2.89 -11.33 3.68
C ASN A 90 2.90 -12.69 4.41
N LEU A 91 2.56 -13.78 3.71
CA LEU A 91 2.53 -15.15 4.26
C LEU A 91 1.63 -15.26 5.51
N GLY A 92 0.64 -14.39 5.63
CA GLY A 92 -0.34 -14.40 6.71
C GLY A 92 -1.31 -15.57 6.56
N VAL A 93 -1.89 -15.98 7.69
CA VAL A 93 -2.86 -17.09 7.77
C VAL A 93 -4.29 -16.57 7.84
N THR A 94 -5.26 -17.43 7.54
CA THR A 94 -6.69 -17.10 7.68
C THR A 94 -7.04 -16.56 9.07
N GLY A 95 -7.69 -15.40 9.09
CA GLY A 95 -8.08 -14.70 10.33
C GLY A 95 -6.99 -13.78 10.90
N ASP A 96 -5.78 -13.79 10.34
CA ASP A 96 -4.63 -12.99 10.78
C ASP A 96 -4.39 -13.12 12.29
N ALA A 97 -4.27 -14.37 12.76
CA ALA A 97 -3.99 -14.67 14.16
C ALA A 97 -3.31 -16.04 14.27
N ILE A 98 -2.12 -16.09 14.87
CA ILE A 98 -1.27 -17.30 14.87
C ILE A 98 -1.20 -18.04 16.22
N THR A 99 -1.79 -17.50 17.29
CA THR A 99 -1.68 -18.07 18.64
C THR A 99 -3.05 -18.27 19.26
N GLU A 100 -3.40 -19.50 19.61
CA GLU A 100 -4.59 -19.78 20.40
C GLU A 100 -4.37 -19.32 21.86
N VAL A 101 -5.13 -18.33 22.30
CA VAL A 101 -5.03 -17.75 23.66
C VAL A 101 -6.11 -18.28 24.60
N HIS A 102 -7.15 -18.89 24.04
CA HIS A 102 -8.25 -19.57 24.72
C HIS A 102 -8.88 -20.52 23.70
N PRO A 103 -9.48 -21.67 24.09
CA PRO A 103 -10.16 -22.57 23.16
C PRO A 103 -11.02 -21.84 22.12
N GLY A 104 -10.66 -22.00 20.84
CA GLY A 104 -11.32 -21.39 19.68
C GLY A 104 -11.09 -19.89 19.48
N ARG A 105 -10.21 -19.24 20.26
CA ARG A 105 -9.92 -17.81 20.20
C ARG A 105 -8.44 -17.58 19.95
N PHE A 106 -8.15 -16.98 18.81
CA PHE A 106 -6.79 -16.73 18.33
C PHE A 106 -6.44 -15.25 18.45
N ALA A 107 -5.15 -14.97 18.68
CA ALA A 107 -4.55 -13.65 18.68
C ALA A 107 -3.16 -13.69 18.01
N GLY A 108 -2.51 -12.53 17.92
CA GLY A 108 -1.20 -12.37 17.28
C GLY A 108 -1.32 -12.18 15.76
N PRO A 109 -1.88 -11.05 15.30
CA PRO A 109 -1.85 -10.70 13.88
C PRO A 109 -0.43 -10.46 13.39
N THR A 110 -0.10 -11.04 12.24
CA THR A 110 1.24 -10.92 11.63
C THR A 110 1.23 -9.96 10.45
N SER A 111 0.07 -9.71 9.83
CA SER A 111 -0.04 -8.95 8.59
C SER A 111 0.60 -7.56 8.66
N THR A 112 0.43 -6.83 9.77
CA THR A 112 1.03 -5.51 9.96
C THR A 112 2.54 -5.57 10.14
N LEU A 113 3.03 -6.50 10.98
CA LEU A 113 4.47 -6.64 11.25
C LEU A 113 5.21 -7.02 9.97
N ILE A 114 4.75 -8.08 9.31
CA ILE A 114 5.39 -8.58 8.08
C ILE A 114 5.18 -7.59 6.94
N GLY A 115 3.98 -7.01 6.81
CA GLY A 115 3.71 -5.99 5.79
C GLY A 115 4.61 -4.78 5.92
N ALA A 116 4.81 -4.26 7.14
CA ALA A 116 5.74 -3.17 7.38
C ALA A 116 7.20 -3.56 7.06
N THR A 117 7.61 -4.78 7.43
CA THR A 117 8.94 -5.29 7.07
C THR A 117 9.12 -5.37 5.55
N LEU A 118 8.14 -5.89 4.80
CA LEU A 118 8.20 -5.98 3.34
C LEU A 118 8.31 -4.60 2.68
N LEU A 119 7.54 -3.61 3.15
CA LEU A 119 7.62 -2.24 2.63
C LEU A 119 8.98 -1.58 2.91
N ASN A 120 9.54 -1.81 4.09
CA ASN A 120 10.87 -1.31 4.42
C ASN A 120 11.96 -1.97 3.57
N LEU A 121 11.91 -3.29 3.40
CA LEU A 121 12.84 -4.01 2.54
C LEU A 121 12.73 -3.55 1.08
N LEU A 122 11.52 -3.40 0.54
CA LEU A 122 11.31 -2.85 -0.80
C LEU A 122 11.93 -1.44 -0.93
N THR A 123 11.75 -0.59 0.08
CA THR A 123 12.33 0.75 0.08
C THR A 123 13.86 0.70 0.09
N LEU A 124 14.47 -0.19 0.88
CA LEU A 124 15.93 -0.38 0.91
C LEU A 124 16.47 -0.87 -0.42
N GLU A 125 15.79 -1.82 -1.08
CA GLU A 125 16.18 -2.30 -2.42
C GLU A 125 16.07 -1.20 -3.47
N VAL A 126 15.02 -0.37 -3.42
CA VAL A 126 14.91 0.81 -4.31
C VAL A 126 16.07 1.79 -4.08
N LEU A 127 16.45 2.03 -2.83
CA LEU A 127 17.56 2.92 -2.49
C LEU A 127 18.91 2.36 -2.96
N ASP A 128 19.14 1.05 -2.82
CA ASP A 128 20.36 0.43 -3.30
C ASP A 128 20.43 0.46 -4.84
N TRP A 129 19.31 0.22 -5.52
CA TRP A 129 19.21 0.38 -6.96
C TRP A 129 19.53 1.82 -7.39
N LEU A 130 18.93 2.84 -6.75
CA LEU A 130 19.22 4.25 -7.06
C LEU A 130 20.70 4.58 -6.87
N LYS A 131 21.29 4.12 -5.75
CA LYS A 131 22.71 4.32 -5.43
C LYS A 131 23.62 3.69 -6.48
N THR A 132 23.39 2.44 -6.84
CA THR A 132 24.21 1.69 -7.80
C THR A 132 24.11 2.23 -9.22
N HIS A 133 23.04 2.95 -9.54
CA HIS A 133 22.81 3.59 -10.85
C HIS A 133 23.11 5.10 -10.84
N GLY A 134 23.69 5.64 -9.78
CA GLY A 134 24.13 7.04 -9.71
C GLY A 134 23.00 8.07 -9.61
N HIS A 135 21.81 7.65 -9.18
CA HIS A 135 20.69 8.56 -8.93
C HIS A 135 20.77 9.21 -7.53
N PRO A 136 20.19 10.41 -7.33
CA PRO A 136 20.04 11.00 -6.01
C PRO A 136 19.24 10.09 -5.06
N LEU A 137 19.55 10.16 -3.76
CA LEU A 137 18.82 9.43 -2.70
C LEU A 137 17.89 10.40 -1.94
N PRO A 138 16.58 10.44 -2.26
CA PRO A 138 15.64 11.37 -1.64
C PRO A 138 15.20 10.89 -0.25
N LEU A 139 16.09 11.00 0.73
CA LEU A 139 15.86 10.52 2.09
C LEU A 139 15.45 11.64 3.04
N VAL A 140 14.32 11.43 3.73
CA VAL A 140 13.96 12.26 4.87
C VAL A 140 14.84 11.86 6.06
N THR A 141 15.52 12.85 6.63
CA THR A 141 16.40 12.69 7.79
C THR A 141 15.63 13.00 9.07
N SER A 142 15.96 12.33 10.18
CA SER A 142 15.35 12.66 11.47
C SER A 142 15.62 14.13 11.85
N GLN A 143 14.60 14.83 12.33
CA GLN A 143 14.71 16.23 12.77
C GLN A 143 15.71 16.41 13.94
N ASN A 144 15.99 15.34 14.68
CA ASN A 144 16.93 15.34 15.81
C ASN A 144 18.41 15.27 15.37
N ILE A 145 18.68 15.13 14.06
CA ILE A 145 20.04 15.09 13.52
C ILE A 145 20.42 16.51 13.07
N PRO A 146 21.59 17.04 13.47
CA PRO A 146 22.07 18.34 12.99
C PRO A 146 22.06 18.44 11.45
N GLY A 147 21.43 19.48 10.91
CA GLY A 147 21.28 19.68 9.46
C GLY A 147 20.15 18.87 8.81
N GLY A 148 19.45 18.02 9.56
CA GLY A 148 18.37 17.16 9.04
C GLY A 148 17.13 17.97 8.62
N MET A 149 16.82 19.06 9.32
CA MET A 149 15.66 19.90 8.99
C MET A 149 15.87 20.67 7.69
N GLU A 150 17.06 21.24 7.48
CA GLU A 150 17.41 21.98 6.28
C GLU A 150 17.42 21.06 5.05
N ALA A 151 18.03 19.87 5.16
CA ALA A 151 18.02 18.86 4.10
C ALA A 151 16.60 18.41 3.73
N ASN A 152 15.75 18.22 4.74
CA ASN A 152 14.34 17.88 4.57
C ASN A 152 13.55 18.99 3.85
N ILE A 153 13.78 20.26 4.20
CA ILE A 153 13.14 21.41 3.54
C ILE A 153 13.54 21.48 2.06
N GLU A 154 14.81 21.29 1.73
CA GLU A 154 15.23 21.28 0.32
C GLU A 154 14.61 20.10 -0.44
N LEU A 155 14.55 18.93 0.18
CA LEU A 155 13.90 17.76 -0.39
C LEU A 155 12.40 18.02 -0.63
N SER A 156 11.70 18.63 0.33
CA SER A 156 10.25 18.87 0.23
C SER A 156 9.89 19.79 -0.95
N LYS A 157 10.76 20.75 -1.30
CA LYS A 157 10.55 21.61 -2.48
C LYS A 157 10.47 20.81 -3.77
N GLN A 158 11.26 19.75 -3.92
CA GLN A 158 11.25 18.88 -5.10
C GLN A 158 9.96 18.05 -5.22
N TYR A 159 9.39 17.64 -4.08
CA TYR A 159 8.24 16.73 -4.02
C TYR A 159 6.93 17.40 -3.54
N ARG A 160 6.88 18.73 -3.49
CA ARG A 160 5.78 19.51 -2.89
C ARG A 160 4.40 19.20 -3.49
N THR A 161 4.34 18.93 -4.80
CA THR A 161 3.09 18.61 -5.51
C THR A 161 2.73 17.12 -5.45
N ARG A 162 3.59 16.30 -4.82
CA ARG A 162 3.52 14.84 -4.84
C ARG A 162 3.31 14.23 -3.46
N LEU A 163 3.45 15.01 -2.39
CA LEU A 163 3.34 14.54 -1.02
C LEU A 163 2.31 15.38 -0.25
N SER A 164 1.34 14.70 0.38
CA SER A 164 0.19 15.35 1.03
C SER A 164 0.60 16.22 2.22
N LYS A 165 1.71 15.86 2.89
CA LYS A 165 2.36 16.61 3.96
C LYS A 165 3.85 16.28 3.97
N LEU A 166 4.68 17.18 3.46
CA LEU A 166 6.09 17.23 3.85
C LEU A 166 6.41 18.60 4.42
N ILE A 167 6.79 18.59 5.69
CA ILE A 167 7.71 19.53 6.35
C ILE A 167 7.29 21.00 6.20
N GLY A 168 6.45 21.42 7.15
CA GLY A 168 6.08 22.81 7.47
C GLY A 168 5.52 22.84 8.87
#